data_AF-A0AAC9LMN0-F1
#
_entry.id   AF-A0AAC9LMN0-F1
#
_cell.length_a   1.000
_cell.length_b   1.000
_cell.length_c   1.000
_cell.angle_alpha   90.00
_cell.angle_beta   90.00
_cell.angle_gamma   90.00
#
_symmetry.space_group_name_H-M   'P 1'
#
loop_
_entity.id
_entity.type
_entity.pdbx_description
1 polymer ?
#
loop_
_entity_poly.entity_id
_entity_poly.type
_entity_poly.pdbx_seq_one_letter_code
_entity_poly.pdbx_strand_id
1 'polypeptide(L)' 'MKTESKKTKRIGLGVALGSSFGVTIGSIIGALTNDAAFWVSYGIPIGISLGLVLAVVYNSLSKE' A
#
# COMPACT_ATOMS: atom_id res chain seq x y z
N MET A 1 -12.06 -5.86 25.08
CA MET A 1 -12.04 -4.93 23.92
C MET A 1 -10.58 -4.58 23.54
N LYS A 2 -9.82 -5.52 22.93
CA LYS A 2 -8.42 -5.29 22.50
C LYS A 2 -8.14 -5.65 21.03
N THR A 3 -9.05 -6.36 20.38
CA THR A 3 -8.85 -6.93 19.03
C THR A 3 -9.01 -5.89 17.90
N GLU A 4 -9.92 -4.94 18.05
CA GLU A 4 -10.17 -3.85 17.07
C GLU A 4 -8.90 -3.02 16.82
N SER A 5 -8.15 -2.70 17.87
CA SER A 5 -6.95 -1.84 17.78
C SER A 5 -5.82 -2.48 16.96
N LYS A 6 -5.61 -3.81 17.07
CA LYS A 6 -4.57 -4.50 16.27
C LYS A 6 -4.92 -4.56 14.79
N LYS A 7 -6.20 -4.78 14.46
CA LYS A 7 -6.66 -4.90 13.08
C LYS A 7 -6.52 -3.56 12.35
N THR A 8 -7.00 -2.48 12.96
CA THR A 8 -6.87 -1.12 12.43
C THR A 8 -5.41 -0.71 12.28
N LYS A 9 -4.54 -1.08 13.25
CA LYS A 9 -3.09 -0.81 13.14
C LYS A 9 -2.43 -1.55 11.98
N ARG A 10 -2.81 -2.81 11.73
CA ARG A 10 -2.28 -3.61 10.59
C ARG A 10 -2.75 -3.05 9.25
N ILE A 11 -4.01 -2.65 9.15
CA ILE A 11 -4.56 -2.01 7.95
C ILE A 11 -3.86 -0.67 7.70
N GLY A 12 -3.71 0.17 8.74
CA GLY A 12 -2.97 1.43 8.64
C GLY A 12 -1.51 1.24 8.22
N LEU A 13 -0.84 0.21 8.74
CA LEU A 13 0.52 -0.16 8.33
C LEU A 13 0.57 -0.59 6.86
N GLY A 14 -0.39 -1.42 6.43
CA GLY A 14 -0.49 -1.88 5.03
C GLY A 14 -0.72 -0.73 4.06
N VAL A 15 -1.61 0.21 4.40
CA VAL A 15 -1.86 1.41 3.60
C VAL A 15 -0.62 2.31 3.56
N ALA A 16 0.04 2.55 4.70
CA ALA A 16 1.25 3.37 4.75
C ALA A 16 2.36 2.76 3.88
N LEU A 17 2.68 1.48 4.08
CA LEU A 17 3.68 0.76 3.27
C LEU A 17 3.29 0.76 1.79
N GLY A 18 2.05 0.41 1.48
CA GLY A 18 1.52 0.39 0.13
C GLY A 18 1.65 1.75 -0.57
N SER A 19 1.32 2.84 0.13
CA SER A 19 1.46 4.20 -0.42
C SER A 19 2.91 4.59 -0.70
N SER A 20 3.84 4.26 0.21
CA SER A 20 5.27 4.52 0.00
C SER A 20 5.82 3.73 -1.18
N PHE A 21 5.53 2.43 -1.25
CA PHE A 21 5.93 1.60 -2.40
C PHE A 21 5.31 2.09 -3.71
N GLY A 22 4.03 2.46 -3.69
CA GLY A 22 3.32 3.00 -4.84
C GLY A 22 3.96 4.28 -5.39
N VAL A 23 4.31 5.22 -4.52
CA VAL A 23 5.03 6.45 -4.90
C VAL A 23 6.41 6.14 -5.46
N THR A 24 7.18 5.26 -4.81
CA THR A 24 8.54 4.93 -5.26
C THR A 24 8.51 4.27 -6.64
N ILE A 25 7.66 3.25 -6.84
CA ILE A 25 7.54 2.55 -8.12
C ILE A 25 7.01 3.51 -9.20
N GLY A 26 5.97 4.29 -8.89
CA GLY A 26 5.44 5.30 -9.81
C GLY A 26 6.46 6.36 -10.19
N SER A 27 7.31 6.79 -9.25
CA SER A 27 8.40 7.74 -9.52
C SER A 27 9.46 7.15 -10.43
N ILE A 28 9.86 5.89 -10.20
CA ILE A 28 10.84 5.19 -11.04
C ILE A 28 10.33 5.04 -12.46
N ILE A 29 9.11 4.52 -12.63
CA ILE A 29 8.51 4.35 -13.96
C ILE A 29 8.35 5.71 -14.64
N GLY A 30 7.82 6.69 -13.93
CA GLY A 30 7.61 8.03 -14.45
C GLY A 30 8.91 8.74 -14.84
N ALA A 31 10.01 8.50 -14.13
CA ALA A 31 11.33 8.99 -14.52
C ALA A 31 11.82 8.35 -15.83
N LEU A 32 11.51 7.06 -16.07
CA LEU A 32 11.86 6.37 -17.31
C LEU A 32 11.01 6.85 -18.51
N THR A 33 9.75 7.21 -18.27
CA THR A 33 8.83 7.70 -19.33
C THR A 33 8.80 9.22 -19.49
N ASN A 34 9.62 9.99 -18.76
CA ASN A 34 9.54 11.47 -18.70
C ASN A 34 8.19 12.02 -18.20
N ASP A 35 7.39 11.19 -17.52
CA ASP A 35 6.04 11.50 -17.03
C ASP A 35 5.89 11.11 -15.55
N ALA A 36 6.78 11.66 -14.71
CA ALA A 36 6.82 11.40 -13.27
C ALA A 36 5.48 11.68 -12.56
N ALA A 37 4.85 12.81 -12.85
CA ALA A 37 3.62 13.21 -12.18
C ALA A 37 2.45 12.24 -12.48
N PHE A 38 2.32 11.80 -13.73
CA PHE A 38 1.28 10.88 -14.15
C PHE A 38 1.44 9.52 -13.46
N TRP A 39 2.63 8.95 -13.52
CA TRP A 39 2.90 7.63 -12.95
C TRP A 39 2.91 7.61 -11.43
N VAL A 40 3.31 8.70 -10.75
CA VAL A 40 3.16 8.81 -9.29
C VAL A 40 1.69 8.88 -8.89
N SER A 41 0.88 9.67 -9.61
CA SER A 41 -0.56 9.77 -9.37
C SER A 41 -1.26 8.41 -9.52
N TYR A 42 -0.81 7.60 -10.48
CA TYR A 42 -1.32 6.24 -10.69
C TYR A 42 -0.71 5.20 -9.72
N GLY A 43 0.54 5.39 -9.32
CA GLY A 43 1.28 4.51 -8.43
C GLY A 43 0.73 4.51 -7.01
N ILE A 44 0.29 5.66 -6.49
CA ILE A 44 -0.31 5.79 -5.14
C ILE A 44 -1.54 4.88 -4.97
N PRO A 45 -2.61 4.96 -5.78
CA PRO A 45 -3.80 4.13 -5.60
C PRO A 45 -3.52 2.65 -5.83
N ILE A 46 -2.62 2.29 -6.75
CA ILE A 46 -2.17 0.90 -6.95
C ILE A 46 -1.46 0.38 -5.70
N GLY A 47 -0.51 1.15 -5.18
CA GLY A 47 0.26 0.80 -3.99
C GLY A 47 -0.63 0.64 -2.75
N ILE A 48 -1.57 1.57 -2.53
CA ILE A 48 -2.55 1.49 -1.44
C ILE A 48 -3.41 0.23 -1.57
N SER A 49 -3.90 -0.07 -2.77
CA SER A 49 -4.73 -1.26 -3.03
C SER A 49 -3.97 -2.55 -2.72
N LEU A 50 -2.72 -2.66 -3.18
CA LEU A 50 -1.83 -3.78 -2.88
C LEU A 50 -1.53 -3.90 -1.38
N GLY A 51 -1.20 -2.79 -0.73
CA GLY A 51 -0.94 -2.74 0.70
C GLY A 51 -2.15 -3.14 1.55
N LEU A 52 -3.35 -2.78 1.13
CA LEU A 52 -4.60 -3.19 1.76
C LEU A 52 -4.85 -4.69 1.59
N VAL A 53 -4.69 -5.21 0.37
CA VAL A 53 -4.82 -6.65 0.08
C VAL A 53 -3.83 -7.45 0.94
N LEU A 54 -2.57 -7.04 1.00
CA LEU A 54 -1.54 -7.66 1.84
C LEU A 54 -1.92 -7.64 3.32
N ALA A 55 -2.42 -6.51 3.84
CA ALA A 55 -2.84 -6.41 5.24
C ALA A 55 -4.03 -7.34 5.56
N VAL A 56 -4.99 -7.46 4.63
CA VAL A 56 -6.15 -8.36 4.79
C VAL A 56 -5.70 -9.81 4.73
N VAL A 57 -4.91 -10.20 3.73
CA VAL A 57 -4.39 -11.57 3.56
C VAL A 57 -3.54 -11.98 4.76
N TYR A 58 -2.61 -11.12 5.19
CA TYR A 58 -1.78 -11.38 6.38
C TYR A 58 -2.64 -11.55 7.64
N ASN A 59 -3.71 -10.76 7.77
CA ASN A 59 -4.63 -10.91 8.88
C ASN A 59 -5.46 -12.20 8.82
N SER A 60 -5.78 -12.70 7.63
CA SER A 60 -6.45 -14.00 7.46
C SER A 60 -5.52 -15.17 7.78
N LEU A 61 -4.25 -15.12 7.34
CA LEU A 61 -3.26 -16.16 7.64
C LEU A 61 -2.87 -16.17 9.13
N SER A 62 -2.77 -15.00 9.76
CA SER A 62 -2.42 -14.87 11.19
C SER A 62 -3.56 -15.31 12.14
N LYS A 63 -4.71 -15.70 11.61
CA LYS A 63 -5.87 -16.20 12.37
C LYS A 63 -6.01 -17.73 12.35
N GLU A 64 -5.19 -18.42 11.56
CA GLU A 64 -5.04 -19.88 11.55
C GLU A 64 -3.92 -20.29 12.52
#